data_AF-A0A2S5EKT5-F1
#
_entry.id   AF-A0A2S5EKT5-F1
#
_cell.length_a   1.000
_cell.length_b   1.000
_cell.length_c   1.000
_cell.angle_alpha   90.00
_cell.angle_beta   90.00
_cell.angle_gamma   90.00
#
_symmetry.space_group_name_H-M   'P 1'
#
loop_
_entity.id
_entity.type
_entity.pdbx_description
1 polymer ?
#
loop_
_entity_poly.entity_id
_entity_poly.type
_entity_poly.pdbx_seq_one_letter_code
_entity_poly.pdbx_strand_id
1 'polypeptide(L)'
;MDFLKRELAPITEEAWEELDSRSKEIFKNKLKIRPIIDVEGPYGWDYSSYNLGTNELVENPRDGLGWGIRQVLPLVEIRNPFVLKQWELDNIERGLETPDLEGLETAAKQLASFENKLILKGIEKANIIGLQTLAKQNSVESSKESVKDFVKSLFEVKKRFMEQGIEGPYTLVINKEIWQDLFSMNLSYPLDLVVKEIIDAKVKPMHDVDESFVISNRGGDFKLILG
;
A
#
# COMPACT_ATOMS: atom_id res chain seq x y z
N MET A 1 -9.41 -24.07 10.75
CA MET A 1 -8.41 -24.76 11.60
C MET A 1 -7.29 -23.77 11.85
N ASP A 2 -7.00 -23.51 13.13
CA ASP A 2 -6.17 -22.37 13.56
C ASP A 2 -4.67 -22.65 13.35
N PHE A 3 -4.18 -22.44 12.12
CA PHE A 3 -2.76 -22.62 11.78
C PHE A 3 -1.84 -21.70 12.61
N LEU A 4 -2.40 -20.64 13.20
CA LEU A 4 -1.70 -19.70 14.07
C LEU A 4 -1.36 -20.30 15.44
N LYS A 5 -2.00 -21.42 15.82
CA LYS A 5 -1.74 -22.15 17.07
C LYS A 5 -1.78 -21.24 18.31
N ARG A 6 -2.70 -20.27 18.35
CA ARG A 6 -2.81 -19.29 19.44
C ARG A 6 -3.02 -19.96 20.80
N GLU A 7 -3.77 -21.06 20.81
CA GLU A 7 -4.08 -21.88 21.99
C GLU A 7 -2.86 -22.52 22.66
N LEU A 8 -1.73 -22.67 21.97
CA LEU A 8 -0.50 -23.24 22.55
C LEU A 8 0.35 -22.18 23.26
N ALA A 9 0.07 -20.89 23.06
CA ALA A 9 0.81 -19.83 23.69
C ALA A 9 0.38 -19.69 25.16
N PRO A 10 1.32 -19.52 26.11
CA PRO A 10 0.99 -19.24 27.51
C PRO A 10 0.58 -17.77 27.67
N ILE A 11 -0.50 -17.38 27.00
CA ILE A 11 -1.06 -16.03 26.94
C ILE A 11 -2.56 -16.17 27.17
N THR A 12 -3.12 -15.33 28.02
CA THR A 12 -4.55 -15.36 28.34
C THR A 12 -5.38 -14.60 27.31
N GLU A 13 -6.69 -14.79 27.34
CA GLU A 13 -7.60 -14.20 26.34
C GLU A 13 -7.56 -12.66 26.39
N GLU A 14 -7.57 -12.08 27.59
CA GLU A 14 -7.46 -10.63 27.80
C GLU A 14 -6.16 -10.07 27.22
N ALA A 15 -5.04 -10.76 27.42
CA ALA A 15 -3.76 -10.36 26.84
C ALA A 15 -3.75 -10.49 25.30
N TRP A 16 -4.40 -11.51 24.73
CA TRP A 16 -4.56 -11.63 23.27
C TRP A 16 -5.40 -10.50 22.67
N GLU A 17 -6.50 -10.12 23.32
CA GLU A 17 -7.35 -9.02 22.88
C GLU A 17 -6.58 -7.68 22.85
N GLU A 18 -5.78 -7.42 23.87
CA GLU A 18 -4.94 -6.22 23.94
C GLU A 18 -3.90 -6.19 22.81
N LEU A 19 -3.22 -7.32 22.54
CA LEU A 19 -2.26 -7.45 21.45
C LEU A 19 -2.93 -7.24 20.07
N ASP A 20 -4.10 -7.83 19.85
CA ASP A 20 -4.85 -7.70 18.59
C ASP A 20 -5.38 -6.26 18.41
N SER A 21 -5.88 -5.63 19.49
CA SER A 21 -6.33 -4.23 19.49
C SER A 21 -5.19 -3.30 19.11
N ARG A 22 -4.05 -3.41 19.82
CA ARG A 22 -2.88 -2.57 19.57
C ARG A 22 -2.34 -2.75 18.15
N SER A 23 -2.31 -3.98 17.66
CA SER A 23 -1.92 -4.29 16.29
C SER A 23 -2.84 -3.61 15.26
N LYS A 24 -4.16 -3.70 15.44
CA LYS A 24 -5.15 -3.06 14.55
C LYS A 24 -4.97 -1.55 14.49
N GLU A 25 -4.73 -0.89 15.63
CA GLU A 25 -4.48 0.55 15.67
C GLU A 25 -3.24 0.94 14.84
N ILE A 26 -2.15 0.19 15.00
CA ILE A 26 -0.90 0.44 14.28
C ILE A 26 -1.12 0.24 12.77
N PHE A 27 -1.75 -0.86 12.37
CA PHE A 27 -2.02 -1.12 10.95
C PHE A 27 -2.93 -0.07 10.34
N LYS A 28 -4.02 0.32 11.01
CA LYS A 28 -4.94 1.38 10.54
C LYS A 28 -4.21 2.72 10.33
N ASN A 29 -3.24 3.02 11.19
CA ASN A 29 -2.48 4.26 11.10
C ASN A 29 -1.33 4.20 10.09
N LYS A 30 -0.68 3.05 9.89
CA LYS A 30 0.53 2.92 9.06
C LYS A 30 0.25 2.43 7.64
N LEU A 31 -0.80 1.65 7.40
CA LEU A 31 -1.21 1.22 6.07
C LEU A 31 -1.90 2.38 5.36
N LYS A 32 -1.15 3.08 4.51
CA LYS A 32 -1.65 4.29 3.83
C LYS A 32 -2.18 3.99 2.43
N ILE A 33 -1.82 2.84 1.85
CA ILE A 33 -2.13 2.50 0.45
C ILE A 33 -3.43 1.71 0.32
N ARG A 34 -3.82 0.89 1.30
CA ARG A 34 -5.11 0.17 1.24
C ARG A 34 -6.35 1.04 1.00
N PRO A 35 -6.46 2.27 1.52
CA PRO A 35 -7.57 3.17 1.18
C PRO A 35 -7.54 3.73 -0.25
N ILE A 36 -6.44 3.51 -0.97
CA ILE A 36 -6.12 4.11 -2.26
C ILE A 36 -6.24 3.09 -3.40
N ILE A 37 -6.14 1.79 -3.10
CA ILE A 37 -6.27 0.70 -4.07
C ILE A 37 -7.41 -0.22 -3.65
N ASP A 38 -7.91 -1.01 -4.58
CA ASP A 38 -8.93 -2.01 -4.26
C ASP A 38 -8.30 -3.20 -3.55
N VAL A 39 -9.00 -3.74 -2.57
CA VAL A 39 -8.55 -4.93 -1.84
C VAL A 39 -9.52 -6.06 -2.16
N GLU A 40 -9.01 -7.16 -2.71
CA GLU A 40 -9.78 -8.37 -2.97
C GLU A 40 -9.32 -9.50 -2.05
N GLY A 41 -10.28 -10.18 -1.42
CA GLY A 41 -10.03 -11.28 -0.49
C GLY A 41 -10.71 -11.05 0.87
N PRO A 42 -10.34 -11.84 1.90
CA PRO A 42 -9.33 -12.90 1.89
C PRO A 42 -9.79 -14.15 1.12
N TYR A 43 -8.93 -14.70 0.27
CA TYR A 43 -9.21 -15.93 -0.49
C TYR A 43 -8.96 -17.23 0.30
N GLY A 44 -8.28 -17.14 1.45
CA GLY A 44 -8.02 -18.26 2.36
C GLY A 44 -6.58 -18.77 2.27
N TRP A 45 -6.13 -19.40 3.36
CA TRP A 45 -4.74 -19.85 3.54
C TRP A 45 -4.19 -20.74 2.42
N ASP A 46 -5.05 -21.55 1.80
CA ASP A 46 -4.64 -22.47 0.72
C ASP A 46 -4.51 -21.76 -0.65
N TYR A 47 -4.80 -20.47 -0.73
CA TYR A 47 -4.71 -19.67 -1.95
C TYR A 47 -3.26 -19.33 -2.29
N SER A 48 -2.73 -19.94 -3.35
CA SER A 48 -1.31 -19.88 -3.70
C SER A 48 -0.96 -18.85 -4.77
N SER A 49 -1.89 -18.54 -5.67
CA SER A 49 -1.63 -17.64 -6.80
C SER A 49 -2.89 -17.03 -7.39
N TYR A 50 -2.77 -15.83 -7.95
CA TYR A 50 -3.83 -15.13 -8.66
C TYR A 50 -3.68 -15.28 -10.17
N ASN A 51 -4.77 -15.61 -10.87
CA ASN A 51 -4.76 -15.84 -12.31
C ASN A 51 -4.71 -14.53 -13.10
N LEU A 52 -3.72 -14.34 -13.96
CA LEU A 52 -3.59 -13.14 -14.80
C LEU A 52 -4.43 -13.20 -16.09
N GLY A 53 -4.99 -14.37 -16.41
CA GLY A 53 -5.81 -14.58 -17.61
C GLY A 53 -5.01 -14.59 -18.92
N THR A 54 -3.68 -14.56 -18.85
CA THR A 54 -2.77 -14.62 -19.99
C THR A 54 -2.03 -15.94 -20.03
N ASN A 55 -1.57 -16.32 -21.22
CA ASN A 55 -0.74 -17.50 -21.43
C ASN A 55 0.55 -17.08 -22.12
N GLU A 56 1.67 -17.61 -21.65
CA GLU A 56 2.93 -17.54 -22.37
C GLU A 56 2.97 -18.71 -23.35
N LEU A 57 2.95 -18.39 -24.65
CA LEU A 57 3.00 -19.38 -25.72
C LEU A 57 4.45 -19.83 -25.88
N VAL A 58 4.73 -21.11 -25.61
CA VAL A 58 6.11 -21.63 -25.71
C VAL A 58 6.38 -22.15 -27.13
N GLU A 59 5.36 -22.72 -27.78
CA GLU A 59 5.49 -23.20 -29.16
C GLU A 59 4.25 -22.86 -29.98
N ASN A 60 4.46 -22.26 -31.15
CA ASN A 60 3.40 -21.75 -32.01
C ASN A 60 2.83 -22.90 -32.86
N PRO A 61 1.53 -23.22 -32.77
CA PRO A 61 0.93 -24.42 -33.38
C PRO A 61 0.84 -24.41 -34.92
N ARG A 62 1.67 -23.62 -35.64
CA ARG A 62 1.61 -23.54 -37.11
C ARG A 62 1.73 -24.90 -37.82
N ASP A 63 2.35 -25.89 -37.16
CA ASP A 63 2.51 -27.27 -37.66
C ASP A 63 1.69 -28.33 -36.89
N GLY A 64 0.71 -27.93 -36.06
CA GLY A 64 -0.27 -28.85 -35.45
C GLY A 64 -0.43 -28.70 -33.93
N LEU A 65 0.55 -29.16 -33.14
CA LEU A 65 0.49 -29.12 -31.68
C LEU A 65 1.23 -27.88 -31.13
N GLY A 66 0.53 -27.09 -30.32
CA GLY A 66 1.12 -25.98 -29.57
C GLY A 66 0.75 -26.08 -28.10
N TRP A 67 1.64 -25.62 -27.24
CA TRP A 67 1.44 -25.60 -25.81
C TRP A 67 1.91 -24.28 -25.21
N GLY A 68 1.33 -23.92 -24.07
CA GLY A 68 1.63 -22.68 -23.38
C GLY A 68 1.39 -22.84 -21.88
N ILE A 69 1.97 -21.92 -21.13
CA ILE A 69 1.92 -21.92 -19.67
C ILE A 69 0.99 -20.79 -19.24
N ARG A 70 0.02 -21.10 -18.38
CA ARG A 70 -0.84 -20.08 -17.77
C ARG A 70 0.01 -19.20 -16.85
N GLN A 71 -0.08 -17.90 -17.06
CA GLN A 71 0.61 -16.94 -16.21
C GLN A 71 -0.22 -16.69 -14.95
N VAL A 72 0.43 -16.83 -13.80
CA VAL A 72 -0.15 -16.61 -12.49
C VAL A 72 0.77 -15.70 -11.69
N LEU A 73 0.18 -14.88 -10.83
CA LEU A 73 0.90 -14.06 -9.87
C LEU A 73 0.96 -14.82 -8.54
N PRO A 74 2.13 -15.33 -8.11
CA PRO A 74 2.24 -16.05 -6.85
C PRO A 74 2.02 -15.11 -5.66
N LEU A 75 1.35 -15.60 -4.61
CA LEU A 75 1.22 -14.84 -3.37
C LEU A 75 2.54 -14.82 -2.60
N VAL A 76 2.81 -13.70 -1.95
CA VAL A 76 3.99 -13.53 -1.09
C VAL A 76 3.58 -13.78 0.36
N GLU A 77 4.10 -14.85 0.95
CA GLU A 77 3.93 -15.11 2.38
C GLU A 77 4.94 -14.30 3.20
N ILE A 78 4.44 -13.57 4.20
CA ILE A 78 5.27 -12.71 5.04
C ILE A 78 5.12 -13.16 6.50
N ARG A 79 6.25 -13.37 7.18
CA ARG A 79 6.30 -13.66 8.61
C ARG A 79 7.28 -12.71 9.28
N ASN A 80 6.82 -12.01 10.32
CA ASN A 80 7.69 -11.16 11.13
C ASN A 80 7.64 -11.61 12.59
N PRO A 81 8.65 -12.36 13.07
CA PRO A 81 8.68 -12.83 14.46
C PRO A 81 8.98 -11.67 15.41
N PHE A 82 8.38 -11.71 16.60
CA PHE A 82 8.64 -10.78 17.69
C PHE A 82 8.66 -11.51 19.04
N VAL A 83 9.20 -10.84 20.05
CA VAL A 83 9.35 -11.39 21.40
C VAL A 83 8.71 -10.42 22.39
N LEU A 84 7.99 -10.96 23.37
CA LEU A 84 7.39 -10.23 24.48
C LEU A 84 7.79 -10.87 25.80
N LYS A 85 7.81 -10.08 26.87
CA LYS A 85 8.08 -10.58 28.22
C LYS A 85 6.81 -11.15 28.80
N GLN A 86 6.83 -12.42 29.20
CA GLN A 86 5.66 -13.08 29.79
C GLN A 86 5.18 -12.37 31.07
N TRP A 87 6.12 -11.92 31.92
CA TRP A 87 5.79 -11.17 33.13
C TRP A 87 4.97 -9.90 32.86
N GLU A 88 5.20 -9.27 31.71
CA GLU A 88 4.48 -8.06 31.31
C GLU A 88 3.06 -8.39 30.83
N LEU A 89 2.89 -9.52 30.15
CA LEU A 89 1.57 -10.02 29.76
C LEU A 89 0.74 -10.39 31.01
N ASP A 90 1.35 -11.02 32.02
CA ASP A 90 0.68 -11.33 33.28
C ASP A 90 0.26 -10.05 34.05
N ASN A 91 0.92 -8.91 33.82
CA ASN A 91 0.54 -7.64 34.43
C ASN A 91 -0.77 -7.07 33.86
N ILE A 92 -1.14 -7.44 32.62
CA ILE A 92 -2.40 -7.02 32.00
C ILE A 92 -3.58 -7.51 32.84
N GLU A 93 -3.53 -8.77 33.29
CA GLU A 93 -4.57 -9.35 34.17
C GLU A 93 -4.62 -8.68 35.54
N ARG A 94 -3.49 -8.11 35.99
CA ARG A 94 -3.43 -7.35 37.25
C ARG A 94 -4.03 -5.95 37.10
N GLY A 95 -4.50 -5.58 35.90
CA GLY A 95 -5.08 -4.28 35.60
C GLY A 95 -4.07 -3.24 35.14
N LEU A 96 -2.90 -3.64 34.62
CA LEU A 96 -1.96 -2.69 34.03
C LEU A 96 -2.52 -2.14 32.71
N GLU A 97 -2.83 -0.84 32.68
CA GLU A 97 -3.40 -0.18 31.49
C GLU A 97 -2.41 0.04 30.35
N THR A 98 -1.10 0.05 30.63
CA THR A 98 -0.06 0.35 29.64
C THR A 98 1.07 -0.69 29.66
N PRO A 99 0.84 -1.91 29.14
CA PRO A 99 1.88 -2.93 29.05
C PRO A 99 2.97 -2.54 28.03
N ASP A 100 4.21 -2.95 28.31
CA ASP A 100 5.32 -2.82 27.34
C ASP A 100 5.19 -3.83 26.18
N LEU A 101 4.63 -3.33 25.06
CA LEU A 101 4.41 -4.08 23.82
C LEU A 101 5.36 -3.67 22.69
N GLU A 102 6.52 -3.07 22.99
CA GLU A 102 7.42 -2.49 21.99
C GLU A 102 7.81 -3.48 20.87
N GLY A 103 8.02 -4.76 21.22
CA GLY A 103 8.34 -5.82 20.27
C GLY A 103 7.25 -6.03 19.22
N LEU A 104 5.99 -6.06 19.65
CA LEU A 104 4.83 -6.14 18.76
C LEU A 104 4.72 -4.88 17.90
N GLU A 105 4.85 -3.70 18.51
CA GLU A 105 4.69 -2.46 17.78
C GLU A 105 5.72 -2.31 16.67
N THR A 106 6.97 -2.67 16.95
CA THR A 106 8.07 -2.61 16.00
C THR A 106 7.83 -3.58 14.85
N ALA A 107 7.42 -4.81 15.16
CA ALA A 107 7.12 -5.80 14.14
C ALA A 107 5.94 -5.40 13.24
N ALA A 108 4.88 -4.85 13.82
CA ALA A 108 3.73 -4.33 13.07
C ALA A 108 4.09 -3.13 12.19
N LYS A 109 4.91 -2.18 12.70
CA LYS A 109 5.41 -1.03 11.93
C LYS A 109 6.26 -1.48 10.74
N GLN A 110 7.14 -2.47 10.94
CA GLN A 110 7.96 -3.04 9.88
C GLN A 110 7.11 -3.72 8.81
N LEU A 111 6.11 -4.53 9.22
CA LEU A 111 5.22 -5.20 8.28
C LEU A 111 4.41 -4.21 7.45
N ALA A 112 3.87 -3.15 8.08
CA ALA A 112 3.15 -2.11 7.37
C ALA A 112 4.04 -1.34 6.38
N SER A 113 5.29 -1.04 6.76
CA SER A 113 6.26 -0.41 5.84
C SER A 113 6.61 -1.34 4.68
N PHE A 114 6.75 -2.65 4.94
CA PHE A 114 7.01 -3.64 3.91
C PHE A 114 5.87 -3.72 2.89
N GLU A 115 4.61 -3.81 3.33
CA GLU A 115 3.44 -3.82 2.44
C GLU A 115 3.37 -2.53 1.59
N ASN A 116 3.55 -1.36 2.22
CA ASN A 116 3.55 -0.09 1.49
C ASN A 116 4.66 -0.08 0.41
N LYS A 117 5.88 -0.50 0.75
CA LYS A 117 7.01 -0.56 -0.19
C LYS A 117 6.78 -1.57 -1.30
N LEU A 118 6.20 -2.72 -0.98
CA LEU A 118 5.87 -3.76 -1.95
C LEU A 118 4.91 -3.23 -3.01
N ILE A 119 3.89 -2.46 -2.62
CA ILE A 119 2.95 -1.86 -3.58
C ILE A 119 3.59 -0.70 -4.36
N LEU A 120 4.41 0.13 -3.72
CA LEU A 120 5.02 1.31 -4.36
C LEU A 120 6.13 0.93 -5.35
N LYS A 121 7.08 0.09 -4.91
CA LYS A 121 8.30 -0.26 -5.65
C LYS A 121 8.16 -1.58 -6.40
N GLY A 122 7.29 -2.47 -5.94
CA GLY A 122 7.19 -3.83 -6.46
C GLY A 122 8.29 -4.74 -5.93
N ILE A 123 8.21 -6.01 -6.30
CA ILE A 123 9.23 -7.03 -6.05
C ILE A 123 9.39 -7.83 -7.34
N GLU A 124 10.53 -7.62 -8.01
CA GLU A 124 10.86 -8.32 -9.26
C GLU A 124 10.87 -9.84 -9.07
N LYS A 125 11.39 -10.33 -7.94
CA LYS A 125 11.42 -11.77 -7.61
C LYS A 125 10.03 -12.42 -7.53
N ALA A 126 8.98 -11.63 -7.28
CA ALA A 126 7.60 -12.10 -7.19
C ALA A 126 6.77 -11.69 -8.43
N ASN A 127 7.42 -11.14 -9.48
CA ASN A 127 6.78 -10.57 -10.66
C ASN A 127 5.75 -9.46 -10.32
N ILE A 128 5.93 -8.76 -9.21
CA ILE A 128 5.07 -7.64 -8.80
C ILE A 128 5.70 -6.34 -9.26
N ILE A 129 5.03 -5.63 -10.15
CA ILE A 129 5.45 -4.31 -10.64
C ILE A 129 4.85 -3.25 -9.71
N GLY A 130 5.69 -2.33 -9.21
CA GLY A 130 5.25 -1.26 -8.33
C GLY A 130 4.56 -0.11 -9.04
N LEU A 131 3.72 0.62 -8.30
CA LEU A 131 3.03 1.83 -8.78
C LEU A 131 3.99 2.89 -9.29
N GLN A 132 5.16 3.08 -8.66
CA GLN A 132 6.14 4.07 -9.09
C GLN A 132 6.74 3.73 -10.45
N THR A 133 7.02 2.45 -10.69
CA THR A 133 7.56 1.99 -11.98
C THR A 133 6.55 2.21 -13.11
N LEU A 134 5.26 1.97 -12.84
CA LEU A 134 4.18 2.26 -13.80
C LEU A 134 4.01 3.77 -14.01
N ALA A 135 4.02 4.56 -12.93
CA ALA A 135 3.88 6.01 -12.99
C ALA A 135 5.01 6.68 -13.79
N LYS A 136 6.23 6.15 -13.73
CA LYS A 136 7.38 6.65 -14.50
C LYS A 136 7.18 6.59 -16.02
N GLN A 137 6.35 5.68 -16.51
CA GLN A 137 6.02 5.60 -17.94
C GLN A 137 5.19 6.81 -18.41
N ASN A 138 4.46 7.45 -17.50
CA ASN A 138 3.61 8.62 -17.74
C ASN A 138 4.08 9.85 -16.94
N SER A 139 5.39 10.05 -16.81
CA SER A 139 5.96 11.11 -15.98
C SER A 139 5.66 12.51 -16.52
N VAL A 140 5.35 13.44 -15.60
CA VAL A 140 5.21 14.87 -15.85
C VAL A 140 6.33 15.56 -15.09
N GLU A 141 7.04 16.48 -15.76
CA GLU A 141 8.09 17.26 -15.10
C GLU A 141 7.46 18.24 -14.10
N SER A 142 7.98 18.26 -12.88
CA SER A 142 7.57 19.19 -11.84
C SER A 142 8.80 19.66 -11.08
N SER A 143 8.84 20.95 -10.74
CA SER A 143 9.85 21.49 -9.83
C SER A 143 9.35 21.47 -8.39
N LYS A 144 10.25 21.18 -7.44
CA LYS A 144 9.98 21.23 -6.00
C LYS A 144 10.13 22.65 -5.43
N GLU A 145 10.74 23.56 -6.18
CA GLU A 145 11.15 24.89 -5.71
C GLU A 145 10.06 25.96 -5.94
N SER A 146 9.03 25.63 -6.72
CA SER A 146 8.03 26.59 -7.18
C SER A 146 6.63 25.98 -7.12
N VAL A 147 5.79 26.54 -6.25
CA VAL A 147 4.37 26.13 -6.16
C VAL A 147 3.64 26.36 -7.49
N LYS A 148 4.02 27.38 -8.26
CA LYS A 148 3.41 27.63 -9.58
C LYS A 148 3.66 26.49 -10.55
N ASP A 149 4.86 25.92 -10.52
CA ASP A 149 5.20 24.82 -11.42
C ASP A 149 4.59 23.50 -10.96
N PHE A 150 4.44 23.31 -9.64
CA PHE A 150 3.62 22.23 -9.08
C PHE A 150 2.14 22.34 -9.50
N VAL A 151 1.55 23.53 -9.49
CA VAL A 151 0.18 23.74 -9.94
C VAL A 151 0.03 23.46 -11.44
N LYS A 152 0.98 23.89 -12.27
CA LYS A 152 1.00 23.58 -13.71
C LYS A 152 1.07 22.09 -13.98
N SER A 153 1.91 21.35 -13.25
CA SER A 153 2.05 19.90 -13.43
C SER A 153 0.74 19.17 -13.13
N LEU A 154 -0.04 19.61 -12.14
CA LEU A 154 -1.38 19.06 -11.87
C LEU A 154 -2.37 19.26 -13.03
N PHE A 155 -2.35 20.42 -13.70
CA PHE A 155 -3.17 20.64 -14.89
C PHE A 155 -2.76 19.72 -16.04
N GLU A 156 -1.45 19.51 -16.23
CA GLU A 156 -0.96 18.60 -17.26
C GLU A 156 -1.35 17.14 -16.96
N VAL A 157 -1.24 16.71 -15.71
CA VAL A 157 -1.70 15.39 -15.27
C VAL A 157 -3.20 15.21 -15.57
N LYS A 158 -4.03 16.19 -15.20
CA LYS A 158 -5.47 16.14 -15.50
C LYS A 158 -5.73 16.05 -17.01
N LYS A 159 -5.00 16.83 -17.81
CA LYS A 159 -5.12 16.79 -19.27
C LYS A 159 -4.81 15.40 -19.82
N ARG A 160 -3.72 14.76 -19.36
CA ARG A 160 -3.35 13.40 -19.78
C ARG A 160 -4.38 12.36 -19.37
N PHE A 161 -4.93 12.45 -18.16
CA PHE A 161 -6.02 11.54 -17.74
C PHE A 161 -7.26 11.70 -18.61
N MET A 162 -7.64 12.94 -18.95
CA MET A 162 -8.77 13.19 -19.87
C MET A 162 -8.49 12.65 -21.28
N GLU A 163 -7.29 12.84 -21.82
CA GLU A 163 -6.89 12.29 -23.13
C GLU A 163 -6.92 10.76 -23.16
N GLN A 164 -6.66 10.12 -22.00
CA GLN A 164 -6.70 8.66 -21.84
C GLN A 164 -8.09 8.13 -21.40
N GLY A 165 -9.08 9.00 -21.22
CA GLY A 165 -10.42 8.61 -20.74
C GLY A 165 -10.42 8.04 -19.33
N ILE A 166 -9.45 8.43 -18.49
CA ILE A 166 -9.39 8.05 -17.08
C ILE A 166 -10.20 9.09 -16.30
N GLU A 167 -11.27 8.64 -15.64
CA GLU A 167 -12.11 9.48 -14.80
C GLU A 167 -11.70 9.41 -13.33
N GLY A 168 -12.09 10.42 -12.55
CA GLY A 168 -11.86 10.49 -11.10
C GLY A 168 -12.85 9.65 -10.30
N PRO A 169 -12.72 9.60 -8.96
CA PRO A 169 -11.94 10.50 -8.11
C PRO A 169 -10.43 10.26 -8.18
N TYR A 170 -9.61 11.26 -7.87
CA TYR A 170 -8.15 11.13 -7.91
C TYR A 170 -7.54 11.19 -6.50
N THR A 171 -6.36 10.62 -6.35
CA THR A 171 -5.53 10.76 -5.14
C THR A 171 -4.12 11.16 -5.52
N LEU A 172 -3.65 12.27 -4.97
CA LEU A 172 -2.25 12.69 -5.06
C LEU A 172 -1.48 12.04 -3.91
N VAL A 173 -0.56 11.15 -4.25
CA VAL A 173 0.42 10.59 -3.30
C VAL A 173 1.70 11.40 -3.43
N ILE A 174 2.11 12.06 -2.34
CA ILE A 174 3.26 12.96 -2.32
C ILE A 174 4.18 12.63 -1.15
N ASN A 175 5.48 12.82 -1.33
CA ASN A 175 6.43 12.74 -0.23
C ASN A 175 6.10 13.82 0.83
N LYS A 176 6.10 13.43 2.11
CA LYS A 176 5.76 14.32 3.21
C LYS A 176 6.67 15.56 3.30
N GLU A 177 7.97 15.41 3.09
CA GLU A 177 8.95 16.51 3.16
C GLU A 177 8.69 17.51 2.04
N ILE A 178 8.51 17.03 0.81
CA ILE A 178 8.15 17.87 -0.35
C ILE A 178 6.83 18.62 -0.07
N TRP A 179 5.84 17.94 0.50
CA TRP A 179 4.57 18.57 0.84
C TRP A 179 4.73 19.66 1.91
N GLN A 180 5.56 19.42 2.92
CA GLN A 180 5.85 20.39 3.97
C GLN A 180 6.60 21.61 3.43
N ASP A 181 7.55 21.42 2.52
CA ASP A 181 8.27 22.51 1.87
C ASP A 181 7.32 23.37 1.04
N LEU A 182 6.48 22.75 0.21
CA LEU A 182 5.47 23.45 -0.59
C LEU A 182 4.45 24.21 0.28
N PHE A 183 4.08 23.64 1.43
CA PHE A 183 3.17 24.30 2.36
C PHE A 183 3.83 25.47 3.11
N SER A 184 5.14 25.38 3.36
CA SER A 184 5.93 26.43 4.02
C SER A 184 6.22 27.61 3.09
N MET A 185 6.17 27.40 1.77
CA MET A 185 6.24 28.46 0.78
C MET A 185 4.94 29.28 0.82
N ASN A 186 4.97 30.41 1.51
CA ASN A 186 3.86 31.35 1.73
C ASN A 186 2.84 31.40 0.59
N LEU A 187 1.76 30.63 0.74
CA LEU A 187 0.58 30.71 -0.11
C LEU A 187 -0.48 31.55 0.61
N SER A 188 -1.05 32.53 -0.10
CA SER A 188 -2.24 33.24 0.37
C SER A 188 -3.49 32.36 0.41
N TYR A 189 -3.41 31.13 -0.12
CA TYR A 189 -4.52 30.18 -0.24
C TYR A 189 -4.07 28.75 0.07
N PRO A 190 -4.84 27.95 0.84
CA PRO A 190 -4.44 26.59 1.21
C PRO A 190 -4.17 25.69 -0.01
N LEU A 191 -2.99 25.07 -0.05
CA LEU A 191 -2.59 24.20 -1.17
C LEU A 191 -3.52 22.99 -1.35
N ASP A 192 -4.05 22.45 -0.26
CA ASP A 192 -5.03 21.35 -0.28
C ASP A 192 -6.28 21.71 -1.10
N LEU A 193 -6.76 22.96 -0.99
CA LEU A 193 -7.91 23.44 -1.74
C LEU A 193 -7.58 23.64 -3.21
N VAL A 194 -6.38 24.14 -3.52
CA VAL A 194 -5.91 24.27 -4.92
C VAL A 194 -5.89 22.91 -5.61
N VAL A 195 -5.31 21.89 -4.97
CA VAL A 195 -5.26 20.52 -5.52
C VAL A 195 -6.68 19.98 -5.75
N LYS A 196 -7.57 20.19 -4.78
CA LYS A 196 -8.96 19.77 -4.88
C LYS A 196 -9.72 20.50 -6.00
N GLU A 197 -9.53 21.80 -6.18
CA GLU A 197 -10.20 22.56 -7.24
C GLU A 197 -9.71 22.18 -8.64
N ILE A 198 -8.41 21.89 -8.79
CA ILE A 198 -7.82 21.57 -10.09
C ILE A 198 -8.22 20.17 -10.54
N ILE A 199 -7.91 19.16 -9.73
CA ILE A 199 -7.99 17.75 -10.14
C ILE A 199 -9.00 16.96 -9.30
N ASP A 200 -9.75 17.59 -8.39
CA ASP A 200 -10.65 16.90 -7.44
C ASP A 200 -9.98 15.73 -6.72
N ALA A 201 -8.70 15.94 -6.34
CA ALA A 201 -7.89 14.92 -5.70
C ALA A 201 -7.79 15.10 -4.20
N LYS A 202 -7.75 13.98 -3.48
CA LYS A 202 -7.33 13.95 -2.07
C LYS A 202 -5.81 13.88 -1.99
N VAL A 203 -5.20 14.67 -1.11
CA VAL A 203 -3.75 14.64 -0.89
C VAL A 203 -3.41 13.62 0.20
N LYS A 204 -2.45 12.74 -0.08
CA LYS A 204 -1.92 11.76 0.86
C LYS A 204 -0.41 11.91 1.01
N PRO A 205 0.08 12.63 2.04
CA PRO A 205 1.50 12.70 2.32
C PRO A 205 2.00 11.38 2.92
N MET A 206 3.08 10.84 2.35
CA MET A 206 3.71 9.58 2.76
C MET A 206 5.23 9.72 2.86
N HIS A 207 5.87 8.91 3.72
CA HIS A 207 7.32 8.90 3.89
C HIS A 207 8.03 7.95 2.92
N ASP A 208 7.41 6.82 2.59
CA ASP A 208 8.01 5.75 1.77
C ASP A 208 8.00 6.03 0.25
N VAL A 209 7.78 7.29 -0.15
CA VAL A 209 7.54 7.69 -1.54
C VAL A 209 8.65 8.64 -2.00
N ASP A 210 9.45 8.23 -2.98
CA ASP A 210 10.56 9.04 -3.51
C ASP A 210 10.07 10.17 -4.46
N GLU A 211 9.07 9.86 -5.29
CA GLU A 211 8.50 10.76 -6.30
C GLU A 211 6.98 10.86 -6.12
N SER A 212 6.42 12.05 -6.29
CA SER A 212 4.98 12.28 -6.22
C SER A 212 4.28 11.71 -7.45
N PHE A 213 3.14 11.06 -7.25
CA PHE A 213 2.32 10.55 -8.35
C PHE A 213 0.84 10.73 -8.05
N VAL A 214 0.04 10.86 -9.10
CA VAL A 214 -1.41 10.91 -9.01
C VAL A 214 -1.96 9.60 -9.52
N ILE A 215 -2.96 9.07 -8.83
CA ILE A 215 -3.71 7.93 -9.31
C ILE A 215 -5.19 8.23 -9.40
N SER A 216 -5.89 7.50 -10.27
CA SER A 216 -7.35 7.43 -10.24
C SER A 216 -7.81 6.34 -9.27
N ASN A 217 -8.87 6.65 -8.55
CA ASN A 217 -9.58 5.81 -7.61
C ASN A 217 -10.97 5.41 -8.16
N ARG A 218 -11.15 5.40 -9.50
CA ARG A 218 -12.38 4.92 -10.14
C ARG A 218 -12.69 3.44 -9.83
N GLY A 219 -11.69 2.69 -9.39
CA GLY A 219 -11.80 1.28 -9.02
C GLY A 219 -11.57 0.34 -10.21
N GLY A 220 -11.02 -0.83 -9.92
CA GLY A 220 -10.71 -1.90 -10.87
C GLY A 220 -9.32 -1.84 -11.49
N ASP A 221 -8.60 -0.72 -11.37
CA ASP A 221 -7.27 -0.54 -11.97
C ASP A 221 -6.13 -1.15 -11.15
N PHE A 222 -6.19 -1.02 -9.82
CA PHE A 222 -5.15 -1.49 -8.92
C PHE A 222 -5.76 -2.35 -7.82
N LYS A 223 -5.33 -3.61 -7.74
CA LYS A 223 -5.88 -4.59 -6.81
C LYS A 223 -4.80 -5.17 -5.92
N LEU A 224 -5.04 -5.18 -4.62
CA LEU A 224 -4.29 -5.93 -3.63
C LEU A 224 -5.03 -7.23 -3.36
N ILE A 225 -4.41 -8.35 -3.75
CA ILE A 225 -4.97 -9.68 -3.54
C ILE A 225 -4.51 -10.21 -2.19
N LEU A 226 -5.47 -10.54 -1.32
CA LEU A 226 -5.22 -11.14 -0.02
C LEU A 226 -5.60 -12.62 -0.04
N GLY A 227 -4.65 -13.48 0.31
CA GLY A 227 -4.93 -14.86 0.71
C GLY A 227 -5.62 -14.93 2.07
#